data_AF-A0A1N6VID6-F1
#
_entry.id   AF-A0A1N6VID6-F1
#
_cell.length_a   1.000
_cell.length_b   1.000
_cell.length_c   1.000
_cell.angle_alpha   90.00
_cell.angle_beta   90.00
_cell.angle_gamma   90.00
#
_symmetry.space_group_name_H-M   'P 1'
#
loop_
_entity.id
_entity.type
_entity.pdbx_description
1 polymer ?
#
loop_
_entity_poly.entity_id
_entity_poly.type
_entity_poly.pdbx_seq_one_letter_code
_entity_poly.pdbx_strand_id
1 'polypeptide(L)'
;MAKKLKSLAGSVTDNHLANTIKESTQQIWLAGLGAYAKAQEEGGKIFEALVEEGEALQAKARQSADEKIAAMTDKTTGTWGRLEQVFEDRVARAVASLGIPTRKDIDKLSKRMAELTEVVQQLIDAQEEGDVSEPAKPAAAARKPAPKKPAAVKKAPVAKAKDETKDLVVEMELLSPTEKEKDEAAVS
;
A
#
# COMPACT_ATOMS: atom_id res chain seq x y z
N MET A 1 44.57 61.02 -24.83
CA MET A 1 45.38 59.81 -24.55
C MET A 1 44.91 58.99 -23.34
N ALA A 2 44.20 59.57 -22.36
CA ALA A 2 43.73 58.85 -21.16
C ALA A 2 42.78 57.66 -21.41
N LYS A 3 41.92 57.72 -22.45
CA LYS A 3 40.96 56.63 -22.77
C LYS A 3 41.63 55.31 -23.19
N LYS A 4 42.76 55.36 -23.91
CA LYS A 4 43.50 54.15 -24.34
C LYS A 4 44.24 53.48 -23.18
N LEU A 5 44.71 54.25 -22.21
CA LEU A 5 45.35 53.70 -21.00
C LEU A 5 44.32 53.02 -20.09
N LYS A 6 43.11 53.59 -19.97
CA LYS A 6 42.01 52.98 -19.20
C LYS A 6 41.52 51.66 -19.82
N SER A 7 41.45 51.55 -21.15
CA SER A 7 41.03 50.30 -21.82
C SER A 7 42.09 49.20 -21.74
N LEU A 8 43.38 49.57 -21.88
CA LEU A 8 44.47 48.60 -21.67
C LEU A 8 44.50 48.11 -20.22
N ALA A 9 44.38 49.02 -19.25
CA ALA A 9 44.30 48.67 -17.84
C ALA A 9 43.09 47.75 -17.55
N GLY A 10 41.91 48.07 -18.10
CA GLY A 10 40.72 47.21 -18.00
C GLY A 10 40.96 45.81 -18.55
N SER A 11 41.47 45.69 -19.78
CA SER A 11 41.71 44.39 -20.42
C SER A 11 42.75 43.51 -19.70
N VAL A 12 43.74 44.12 -19.05
CA VAL A 12 44.75 43.41 -18.26
C VAL A 12 44.14 42.91 -16.95
N THR A 13 43.31 43.73 -16.29
CA THR A 13 42.57 43.32 -15.09
C THR A 13 41.54 42.23 -15.38
N ASP A 14 40.80 42.33 -16.49
CA ASP A 14 39.79 41.34 -16.90
C ASP A 14 40.44 39.98 -17.22
N ASN A 15 41.58 39.97 -17.91
CA ASN A 15 42.33 38.73 -18.18
C ASN A 15 42.86 38.10 -16.88
N HIS A 16 43.37 38.91 -15.95
CA HIS A 16 43.85 38.38 -14.67
C HIS A 16 42.71 37.78 -13.84
N LEU A 17 41.55 38.45 -13.78
CA LEU A 17 40.38 37.96 -13.06
C LEU A 17 39.82 36.68 -13.68
N ALA A 18 39.69 36.62 -15.00
CA ALA A 18 39.24 35.42 -15.71
C ALA A 18 40.17 34.23 -15.48
N ASN A 19 41.49 34.46 -15.45
CA ASN A 19 42.48 33.43 -15.14
C ASN A 19 42.38 32.94 -13.69
N THR A 20 42.19 33.84 -12.71
CA THR A 20 41.99 33.45 -11.30
C THR A 20 40.71 32.64 -11.11
N ILE A 21 39.60 33.01 -11.76
CA ILE A 21 38.33 32.28 -11.68
C ILE A 21 38.49 30.89 -12.32
N LYS A 22 39.14 30.80 -13.49
CA LYS A 22 39.39 29.52 -14.15
C LYS A 22 40.24 28.59 -13.27
N GLU A 23 41.31 29.11 -12.69
CA GLU A 23 42.19 28.35 -11.78
C GLU A 23 41.43 27.88 -10.53
N SER A 24 40.66 28.76 -9.90
CA SER A 24 39.82 28.41 -8.75
C SER A 24 38.76 27.38 -9.11
N THR A 25 38.12 27.50 -10.28
CA THR A 25 37.09 26.56 -10.74
C THR A 25 37.70 25.19 -11.03
N GLN A 26 38.89 25.16 -11.64
CA GLN A 26 39.64 23.95 -11.87
C GLN A 26 40.04 23.28 -10.55
N GLN A 27 40.47 24.06 -9.55
CA GLN A 27 40.79 23.54 -8.22
C GLN A 27 39.56 22.98 -7.51
N ILE A 28 38.43 23.69 -7.54
CA ILE A 28 37.16 23.21 -6.97
C ILE A 28 36.72 21.92 -7.68
N TRP A 29 36.88 21.84 -8.99
CA TRP A 29 36.53 20.66 -9.78
C TRP A 29 37.41 19.45 -9.47
N LEU A 30 38.74 19.66 -9.43
CA LEU A 30 39.69 18.60 -9.05
C LEU A 30 39.52 18.17 -7.60
N ALA A 31 39.23 19.10 -6.69
CA ALA A 31 38.90 18.80 -5.30
C ALA A 31 37.59 18.01 -5.21
N GLY A 32 36.57 18.37 -5.99
CA GLY A 32 35.32 17.61 -6.08
C GLY A 32 35.53 16.18 -6.58
N LEU A 33 36.31 16.02 -7.65
CA LEU A 33 36.68 14.69 -8.18
C LEU A 33 37.53 13.88 -7.21
N GLY A 34 38.48 14.53 -6.51
CA GLY A 34 39.31 13.88 -5.50
C GLY A 34 38.52 13.46 -4.26
N ALA A 35 37.59 14.30 -3.79
CA ALA A 35 36.70 13.97 -2.69
C ALA A 35 35.74 12.82 -3.06
N TYR A 36 35.20 12.82 -4.28
CA TYR A 36 34.37 11.72 -4.76
C TYR A 36 35.15 10.41 -4.87
N ALA A 37 36.37 10.44 -5.41
CA ALA A 37 37.24 9.26 -5.47
C ALA A 37 37.58 8.72 -4.08
N LYS A 38 37.89 9.62 -3.12
CA LYS A 38 38.18 9.25 -1.73
C LYS A 38 36.94 8.68 -1.02
N ALA A 39 35.76 9.25 -1.27
CA ALA A 39 34.49 8.72 -0.79
C ALA A 39 34.15 7.36 -1.41
N GLN A 40 34.52 7.06 -2.66
CA GLN A 40 34.39 5.70 -3.21
C GLN A 40 35.35 4.72 -2.54
N GLU A 41 36.60 5.11 -2.31
CA GLU A 41 37.61 4.25 -1.69
C GLU A 41 37.27 3.90 -0.23
N GLU A 42 36.77 4.88 0.53
CA GLU A 42 36.39 4.70 1.93
C GLU A 42 34.93 4.26 2.10
N GLY A 43 34.05 4.65 1.17
CA GLY A 43 32.61 4.38 1.23
C GLY A 43 32.25 2.91 1.11
N GLY A 44 33.01 2.11 0.34
CA GLY A 44 32.80 0.67 0.26
C GLY A 44 32.99 -0.04 1.60
N LYS A 45 33.98 0.38 2.40
CA LYS A 45 34.26 -0.19 3.73
C LYS A 45 33.21 0.20 4.75
N ILE A 46 32.77 1.47 4.72
CA ILE A 46 31.70 1.95 5.60
C ILE A 46 30.37 1.28 5.23
N PHE A 47 30.09 1.08 3.94
CA PHE A 47 28.92 0.36 3.48
C PHE A 47 28.92 -1.09 3.97
N GLU A 48 30.02 -1.81 3.78
CA GLU A 48 30.14 -3.20 4.25
C GLU A 48 29.94 -3.31 5.76
N ALA A 49 30.54 -2.39 6.55
CA ALA A 49 30.36 -2.34 7.99
C ALA A 49 28.89 -2.06 8.39
N LEU A 50 28.21 -1.17 7.68
CA LEU A 50 26.79 -0.89 7.90
C LEU A 50 25.90 -2.08 7.52
N VAL A 51 26.26 -2.84 6.48
CA VAL A 51 25.56 -4.06 6.09
C VAL A 51 25.75 -5.14 7.15
N GLU A 52 26.98 -5.38 7.60
CA GLU A 52 27.28 -6.32 8.68
C GLU A 52 26.55 -5.95 9.99
N GLU A 53 26.53 -4.66 10.35
CA GLU A 53 25.78 -4.18 11.51
C GLU A 53 24.26 -4.33 11.31
N GLY A 54 23.75 -4.11 10.11
CA GLY A 54 22.35 -4.35 9.74
C GLY A 54 21.96 -5.83 9.84
N GLU A 55 22.81 -6.73 9.36
CA GLU A 55 22.62 -8.18 9.48
C GLU A 55 22.67 -8.63 10.94
N ALA A 56 23.64 -8.12 11.73
CA ALA A 56 23.74 -8.39 13.16
C ALA A 56 22.51 -7.87 13.93
N LEU A 57 22.03 -6.67 13.60
CA LEU A 57 20.83 -6.09 14.19
C LEU A 57 19.58 -6.90 13.82
N GLN A 58 19.47 -7.34 12.56
CA GLN A 58 18.36 -8.19 12.11
C GLN A 58 18.40 -9.56 12.80
N ALA A 59 19.58 -10.17 12.92
CA ALA A 59 19.77 -11.44 13.62
C ALA A 59 19.35 -11.30 15.09
N LYS A 60 19.79 -10.24 15.76
CA LYS A 60 19.41 -9.93 17.15
C LYS A 60 17.91 -9.64 17.31
N ALA A 61 17.33 -8.91 16.36
CA ALA A 61 15.91 -8.62 16.33
C ALA A 61 15.09 -9.90 16.18
N ARG A 62 15.48 -10.79 15.24
CA ARG A 62 14.87 -12.12 15.06
C ARG A 62 14.97 -12.97 16.31
N GLN A 63 16.16 -13.11 16.89
CA GLN A 63 16.34 -13.85 18.14
C GLN A 63 15.44 -13.32 19.26
N SER A 64 15.39 -11.99 19.44
CA SER A 64 14.53 -11.38 20.46
C SER A 64 13.03 -11.54 20.16
N ALA A 65 12.64 -11.59 18.88
CA ALA A 65 11.29 -11.85 18.46
C ALA A 65 10.92 -13.32 18.71
N ASP A 66 11.80 -14.25 18.36
CA ASP A 66 11.61 -15.69 18.56
C ASP A 66 11.52 -16.02 20.06
N GLU A 67 12.37 -15.44 20.91
CA GLU A 67 12.28 -15.59 22.36
C GLU A 67 10.95 -15.06 22.93
N LYS A 68 10.49 -13.89 22.44
CA LYS A 68 9.20 -13.31 22.86
C LYS A 68 8.02 -14.13 22.37
N ILE A 69 8.08 -14.61 21.13
CA ILE A 69 7.04 -15.46 20.53
C ILE A 69 7.00 -16.79 21.27
N ALA A 70 8.13 -17.43 21.56
CA ALA A 70 8.19 -18.66 22.35
C ALA A 70 7.60 -18.44 23.75
N ALA A 71 8.07 -17.41 24.47
CA ALA A 71 7.59 -17.10 25.81
C ALA A 71 6.09 -16.73 25.86
N MET A 72 5.55 -16.15 24.79
CA MET A 72 4.13 -15.81 24.69
C MET A 72 3.29 -17.00 24.22
N THR A 73 3.82 -17.83 23.31
CA THR A 73 3.17 -19.04 22.79
C THR A 73 2.97 -20.08 23.89
N ASP A 74 3.96 -20.26 24.76
CA ASP A 74 3.86 -21.13 25.95
C ASP A 74 2.80 -20.63 26.94
N LYS A 75 2.59 -19.32 27.01
CA LYS A 75 1.61 -18.69 27.94
C LYS A 75 0.22 -18.53 27.34
N THR A 76 0.08 -18.56 26.01
CA THR A 76 -1.17 -18.19 25.33
C THR A 76 -1.48 -19.03 24.10
N THR A 77 -1.14 -20.32 24.11
CA THR A 77 -1.40 -21.27 23.02
C THR A 77 -2.86 -21.24 22.52
N GLY A 78 -3.84 -21.02 23.41
CA GLY A 78 -5.25 -20.85 23.05
C GLY A 78 -5.64 -19.49 22.43
N THR A 79 -4.83 -18.44 22.62
CA THR A 79 -5.01 -17.13 21.96
C THR A 79 -4.33 -17.12 20.59
N TRP A 80 -3.24 -17.88 20.42
CA TRP A 80 -2.57 -18.08 19.14
C TRP A 80 -3.48 -18.72 18.08
N GLY A 81 -4.23 -19.76 18.44
CA GLY A 81 -5.21 -20.35 17.53
C GLY A 81 -6.33 -19.38 17.07
N ARG A 82 -6.72 -18.41 17.92
CA ARG A 82 -7.65 -17.33 17.51
C ARG A 82 -7.00 -16.33 16.57
N LEU A 83 -5.72 -16.01 16.74
CA LEU A 83 -4.95 -15.16 15.82
C LEU A 83 -4.77 -15.84 14.47
N GLU A 84 -4.53 -17.15 14.45
CA GLU A 84 -4.46 -17.96 13.23
C GLU A 84 -5.79 -17.93 12.49
N GLN A 85 -6.92 -18.10 13.19
CA GLN A 85 -8.25 -17.96 12.59
C GLN A 85 -8.49 -16.55 12.00
N VAL A 86 -8.09 -15.48 12.70
CA VAL A 86 -8.22 -14.10 12.19
C VAL A 86 -7.28 -13.85 11.01
N PHE A 87 -6.09 -14.45 11.02
CA PHE A 87 -5.15 -14.39 9.90
C PHE A 87 -5.71 -15.12 8.69
N GLU A 88 -6.19 -16.34 8.85
CA GLU A 88 -6.88 -17.11 7.81
C GLU A 88 -8.07 -16.34 7.25
N ASP A 89 -8.91 -15.73 8.09
CA ASP A 89 -10.04 -14.92 7.65
C ASP A 89 -9.58 -13.70 6.85
N ARG A 90 -8.46 -13.06 7.23
CA ARG A 90 -7.92 -11.89 6.52
C ARG A 90 -7.26 -12.27 5.20
N VAL A 91 -6.53 -13.39 5.16
CA VAL A 91 -5.97 -13.97 3.95
C VAL A 91 -7.09 -14.41 3.01
N ALA A 92 -8.11 -15.12 3.53
CA ALA A 92 -9.28 -15.51 2.78
C ALA A 92 -10.02 -14.30 2.20
N ARG A 93 -10.13 -13.19 2.95
CA ARG A 93 -10.73 -11.94 2.46
C ARG A 93 -9.90 -11.28 1.37
N ALA A 94 -8.57 -11.30 1.48
CA ALA A 94 -7.67 -10.78 0.45
C ALA A 94 -7.75 -11.61 -0.85
N VAL A 95 -7.78 -12.94 -0.73
CA VAL A 95 -7.93 -13.87 -1.85
C VAL A 95 -9.31 -13.73 -2.51
N ALA A 96 -10.37 -13.61 -1.72
CA ALA A 96 -11.72 -13.35 -2.22
C ALA A 96 -11.82 -12.00 -2.94
N SER A 97 -11.12 -10.97 -2.46
CA SER A 97 -11.01 -9.67 -3.14
C SER A 97 -10.28 -9.75 -4.47
N LEU A 98 -9.42 -10.75 -4.66
CA LEU A 98 -8.70 -11.01 -5.91
C LEU A 98 -9.54 -11.83 -6.90
N GLY A 99 -10.76 -12.23 -6.51
CA GLY A 99 -11.70 -12.97 -7.35
C GLY A 99 -11.40 -14.46 -7.48
N ILE A 100 -10.52 -15.01 -6.64
CA ILE A 100 -10.18 -16.43 -6.64
C ILE A 100 -11.24 -17.18 -5.81
N PRO A 101 -12.05 -18.08 -6.42
CA PRO A 101 -13.04 -18.87 -5.68
C PRO A 101 -12.36 -19.75 -4.63
N THR A 102 -12.86 -19.74 -3.40
CA THR A 102 -12.28 -20.51 -2.31
C THR A 102 -12.89 -21.92 -2.24
N ARG A 103 -12.21 -22.86 -1.56
CA ARG A 103 -12.68 -24.25 -1.43
C ARG A 103 -14.08 -24.35 -0.79
N LYS A 104 -14.37 -23.48 0.18
CA LYS A 104 -15.69 -23.38 0.83
C LYS A 104 -16.79 -22.95 -0.16
N ASP A 105 -16.47 -22.09 -1.12
CA ASP A 105 -17.41 -21.65 -2.15
C ASP A 105 -17.74 -22.77 -3.14
N ILE A 106 -16.71 -23.55 -3.51
CA ILE A 106 -16.88 -24.74 -4.35
C ILE A 106 -17.75 -25.78 -3.64
N ASP A 107 -17.48 -26.08 -2.37
CA ASP A 107 -18.26 -27.05 -1.60
C ASP A 107 -19.73 -26.63 -1.45
N LYS A 108 -19.99 -25.34 -1.24
CA LYS A 108 -21.35 -24.78 -1.15
C LYS A 108 -22.08 -24.88 -2.50
N LEU A 109 -21.38 -24.65 -3.60
CA LEU A 109 -21.95 -24.80 -4.93
C LEU A 109 -22.24 -26.27 -5.26
N SER A 110 -21.32 -27.19 -4.93
CA SER A 110 -21.51 -28.63 -5.11
C SER A 110 -22.72 -29.16 -4.36
N LYS A 111 -22.94 -28.72 -3.11
CA LYS A 111 -24.15 -29.09 -2.35
C LYS A 111 -25.44 -28.59 -3.02
N ARG A 112 -25.45 -27.33 -3.45
CA ARG A 112 -26.60 -26.77 -4.18
C ARG A 112 -26.86 -27.49 -5.49
N MET A 113 -25.81 -27.89 -6.20
CA MET A 113 -25.94 -28.69 -7.42
C MET A 113 -26.52 -30.07 -7.14
N ALA A 114 -26.11 -30.72 -6.05
CA ALA A 114 -26.70 -32.00 -5.62
C ALA A 114 -28.19 -31.85 -5.28
N GLU A 115 -28.57 -30.86 -4.48
CA GLU A 115 -29.97 -30.57 -4.14
C GLU A 115 -30.81 -30.26 -5.39
N LEU A 116 -30.29 -29.44 -6.30
CA LEU A 116 -30.98 -29.15 -7.57
C LEU A 116 -31.11 -30.40 -8.45
N THR A 117 -30.09 -31.27 -8.45
CA THR A 117 -30.13 -32.52 -9.22
C THR A 117 -31.21 -33.45 -8.67
N GLU A 118 -31.36 -33.54 -7.35
CA GLU A 118 -32.43 -34.32 -6.72
C GLU A 118 -33.82 -33.76 -7.07
N VAL A 119 -34.02 -32.45 -6.99
CA VAL A 119 -35.31 -31.82 -7.34
C VAL A 119 -35.64 -32.01 -8.82
N VAL A 120 -34.64 -31.90 -9.71
CA VAL A 120 -34.83 -32.14 -11.15
C VAL A 120 -35.15 -33.61 -11.40
N GLN A 121 -34.49 -34.56 -10.72
CA GLN A 121 -34.80 -35.98 -10.86
C GLN A 121 -36.23 -36.27 -10.41
N GLN A 122 -36.67 -35.74 -9.26
CA GLN A 122 -38.05 -35.89 -8.78
C GLN A 122 -39.09 -35.30 -9.75
N LEU A 123 -38.76 -34.17 -10.39
CA LEU A 123 -39.63 -33.57 -11.41
C LEU A 123 -39.70 -34.42 -12.67
N ILE A 124 -38.58 -35.02 -13.11
CA ILE A 124 -38.54 -35.93 -14.26
C ILE A 124 -39.34 -37.19 -13.95
N ASP A 125 -39.13 -37.81 -12.78
CA ASP A 125 -39.86 -39.00 -12.35
C ASP A 125 -41.38 -38.72 -12.25
N ALA A 126 -41.77 -37.55 -11.72
CA ALA A 126 -43.17 -37.12 -11.65
C ALA A 126 -43.77 -36.76 -13.02
N GLN A 127 -42.94 -36.38 -13.99
CA GLN A 127 -43.38 -36.06 -15.36
C GLN A 127 -43.50 -37.33 -16.22
N GLU A 128 -42.70 -38.37 -15.96
CA GLU A 128 -42.84 -39.70 -16.60
C GLU A 128 -44.07 -40.47 -16.08
N GLU A 129 -44.50 -40.27 -14.83
CA GLU A 129 -45.77 -40.82 -14.32
C GLU A 129 -47.02 -40.04 -14.79
N GLY A 130 -46.84 -38.92 -15.50
CA GLY A 130 -47.92 -38.04 -15.97
C GLY A 130 -48.53 -38.40 -17.34
N ASP A 131 -47.93 -39.30 -18.12
CA ASP A 131 -48.42 -39.69 -19.46
C ASP A 131 -49.16 -41.04 -19.45
N VAL A 132 -49.96 -41.33 -18.42
CA VAL A 132 -51.07 -42.28 -18.54
C VAL A 132 -52.23 -41.82 -17.68
N SER A 133 -53.07 -40.92 -18.19
CA SER A 133 -54.53 -40.91 -17.98
C SER A 133 -55.19 -39.68 -18.61
N GLU A 134 -55.78 -39.90 -19.78
CA GLU A 134 -56.87 -39.10 -20.36
C GLU A 134 -58.21 -39.36 -19.60
N PRO A 135 -59.31 -38.65 -19.86
CA PRO A 135 -59.69 -37.37 -19.28
C PRO A 135 -60.98 -37.44 -18.44
N ALA A 136 -61.18 -36.51 -17.50
CA ALA A 136 -62.54 -36.20 -17.02
C ALA A 136 -62.69 -34.69 -16.74
N LYS A 137 -63.47 -34.05 -17.61
CA LYS A 137 -63.92 -32.66 -17.61
C LYS A 137 -65.25 -32.55 -16.79
N PRO A 138 -65.84 -31.37 -16.61
CA PRO A 138 -65.58 -30.35 -15.59
C PRO A 138 -66.81 -30.11 -14.67
N ALA A 139 -66.63 -29.52 -13.49
CA ALA A 139 -67.74 -28.90 -12.76
C ALA A 139 -67.31 -27.56 -12.16
N ALA A 140 -68.09 -26.54 -12.53
CA ALA A 140 -67.87 -25.13 -12.31
C ALA A 140 -68.32 -24.66 -10.92
N ALA A 141 -67.74 -23.53 -10.46
CA ALA A 141 -68.39 -22.38 -9.81
C ALA A 141 -67.33 -21.63 -8.97
N ALA A 142 -66.70 -20.59 -9.52
CA ALA A 142 -67.15 -19.20 -9.42
C ALA A 142 -67.19 -18.65 -7.98
N ARG A 143 -66.20 -17.79 -7.65
CA ARG A 143 -66.40 -16.42 -7.09
C ARG A 143 -65.06 -15.73 -6.76
N LYS A 144 -64.65 -14.79 -7.62
CA LYS A 144 -63.98 -13.51 -7.26
C LYS A 144 -65.11 -12.47 -6.97
N PRO A 145 -64.94 -11.31 -6.28
CA PRO A 145 -63.84 -10.34 -6.47
C PRO A 145 -63.38 -9.52 -5.21
N ALA A 146 -62.09 -9.19 -5.07
CA ALA A 146 -61.49 -7.84 -5.29
C ALA A 146 -61.49 -6.90 -4.04
N PRO A 147 -61.01 -5.65 -4.11
CA PRO A 147 -59.62 -5.26 -3.83
C PRO A 147 -59.50 -4.09 -2.84
N LYS A 148 -58.34 -3.86 -2.20
CA LYS A 148 -58.02 -2.50 -1.69
C LYS A 148 -56.58 -2.07 -2.02
N LYS A 149 -56.58 -0.85 -2.55
CA LYS A 149 -55.59 0.01 -3.21
C LYS A 149 -54.24 0.22 -2.49
N PRO A 150 -53.25 0.77 -3.24
CA PRO A 150 -51.86 0.96 -2.83
C PRO A 150 -51.63 2.33 -2.20
N ALA A 151 -50.58 2.45 -1.39
CA ALA A 151 -49.96 3.73 -1.07
C ALA A 151 -48.53 3.74 -1.62
N ALA A 152 -48.37 4.42 -2.75
CA ALA A 152 -47.08 4.87 -3.25
C ALA A 152 -46.67 6.13 -2.48
N VAL A 153 -45.45 6.17 -1.94
CA VAL A 153 -44.77 7.45 -1.64
C VAL A 153 -43.30 7.35 -2.06
N LYS A 154 -43.06 7.91 -3.26
CA LYS A 154 -41.94 8.78 -3.66
C LYS A 154 -40.51 8.22 -3.71
N LYS A 155 -40.05 8.03 -4.96
CA LYS A 155 -38.70 8.39 -5.39
C LYS A 155 -38.56 9.92 -5.42
N ALA A 156 -37.42 10.45 -4.98
CA ALA A 156 -36.72 11.55 -5.65
C ALA A 156 -35.22 11.54 -5.23
N PRO A 157 -34.28 11.38 -6.17
CA PRO A 157 -32.84 11.48 -5.96
C PRO A 157 -32.31 12.85 -6.41
N VAL A 158 -31.49 13.51 -5.59
CA VAL A 158 -30.72 14.73 -5.91
C VAL A 158 -29.56 14.75 -4.89
N ALA A 159 -28.27 14.94 -5.17
CA ALA A 159 -27.50 15.21 -6.37
C ALA A 159 -26.03 14.82 -6.11
N LYS A 160 -25.31 14.53 -7.20
CA LYS A 160 -23.85 14.62 -7.30
C LYS A 160 -23.42 16.10 -7.33
N ALA A 161 -22.33 16.40 -6.64
CA ALA A 161 -21.31 17.41 -6.96
C ALA A 161 -20.03 16.91 -6.22
N LYS A 162 -18.91 16.51 -6.86
CA LYS A 162 -17.85 17.36 -7.46
C LYS A 162 -17.69 18.63 -6.63
N ASP A 163 -16.59 18.92 -5.97
CA ASP A 163 -15.16 18.92 -6.28
C ASP A 163 -14.55 19.22 -4.88
N GLU A 164 -13.38 18.78 -4.45
CA GLU A 164 -12.12 19.44 -4.76
C GLU A 164 -11.00 18.60 -4.12
N THR A 165 -9.95 18.45 -4.90
CA THR A 165 -8.65 17.92 -4.50
C THR A 165 -7.77 19.13 -4.15
N LYS A 166 -6.79 18.92 -3.26
CA LYS A 166 -5.62 19.77 -2.95
C LYS A 166 -5.76 20.63 -1.70
N ASP A 167 -5.44 20.04 -0.56
CA ASP A 167 -4.55 20.64 0.44
C ASP A 167 -4.19 19.53 1.43
N LEU A 168 -2.99 19.58 2.02
CA LEU A 168 -2.29 18.52 2.79
C LEU A 168 -1.18 17.77 2.01
N VAL A 169 -0.39 18.51 1.23
CA VAL A 169 1.07 18.29 1.17
C VAL A 169 1.74 19.60 1.56
N VAL A 170 1.94 19.77 2.86
CA VAL A 170 2.93 20.67 3.49
C VAL A 170 3.42 19.86 4.68
N GLU A 171 4.48 19.05 4.49
CA GLU A 171 5.83 19.38 4.99
C GLU A 171 5.75 19.79 6.46
N MET A 172 5.94 18.89 7.42
CA MET A 172 7.17 18.12 7.67
C MET A 172 8.44 18.98 7.61
N GLU A 173 8.41 20.16 8.21
CA GLU A 173 9.60 20.96 8.52
C GLU A 173 9.44 21.67 9.88
N LEU A 174 9.41 20.88 10.97
CA LEU A 174 9.59 21.38 12.33
C LEU A 174 10.39 20.34 13.12
N LEU A 175 11.72 20.38 12.98
CA LEU A 175 12.69 20.38 14.10
C LEU A 175 14.11 20.28 13.55
N SER A 176 14.67 21.42 13.15
CA SER A 176 16.11 21.66 13.19
C SER A 176 16.34 22.83 14.15
N PRO A 177 17.16 22.65 15.21
CA PRO A 177 17.75 23.78 15.89
C PRO A 177 19.20 23.97 15.41
N THR A 178 19.45 25.12 14.80
CA THR A 178 20.78 25.71 14.66
C THR A 178 21.11 26.56 15.90
N GLU A 179 22.36 26.40 16.37
CA GLU A 179 23.26 27.39 16.97
C GLU A 179 22.89 28.22 18.23
N LYS A 180 23.77 28.11 19.24
CA LYS A 180 24.46 29.19 20.00
C LYS A 180 25.42 28.55 21.02
N GLU A 181 26.74 28.63 20.89
CA GLU A 181 27.68 29.73 21.18
C GLU A 181 27.76 30.16 22.67
N LYS A 182 29.02 30.16 23.18
CA LYS A 182 29.57 30.61 24.49
C LYS A 182 29.50 29.58 25.63
N ASP A 183 30.56 29.26 26.37
CA ASP A 183 31.63 30.13 26.88
C ASP A 183 33.02 29.45 26.98
N GLU A 184 34.02 30.31 26.85
CA GLU A 184 35.43 30.20 27.19
C GLU A 184 35.63 29.99 28.70
N ALA A 185 36.48 29.03 29.11
CA ALA A 185 37.48 29.16 30.20
C ALA A 185 37.96 27.80 30.74
N ALA A 186 39.29 27.73 30.96
CA ALA A 186 40.05 26.72 31.70
C ALA A 186 40.15 25.34 31.01
N VAL A 187 41.32 24.77 30.78
CA VAL A 187 42.35 24.46 31.79
C VAL A 187 43.73 24.35 31.13
N SER A 188 44.71 24.81 31.90
CA SER A 188 46.16 24.73 31.72
C SER A 188 46.73 23.33 31.54
#